data_AF-A0AAW1TJQ7-F1
#
_entry.id   AF-A0AAW1TJQ7-F1
#
_cell.length_a   1.000
_cell.length_b   1.000
_cell.length_c   1.000
_cell.angle_alpha   90.00
_cell.angle_beta   90.00
_cell.angle_gamma   90.00
#
_symmetry.space_group_name_H-M   'P 1'
#
loop_
_entity.id
_entity.type
_entity.pdbx_description
1 polymer ?
#
loop_
_entity_poly.entity_id
_entity_poly.type
_entity_poly.pdbx_seq_one_letter_code
_entity_poly.pdbx_strand_id
1 'polypeptide(L)'
;MNVKNKRGKNSPYKWGHITNTYSSLVILLLLGDDLSRVNKKSITRSMRALQNDDGSFTATRLGGTESDMRFVFCAACISFILNDWSGVDINKMIEYIRNCVSYEQAFGQTPGCEAHSGSTFCALASLYLSANMDQIPQPQKASLIRWLVNKVNFGFSGRTNKPVDTCYSFWTGYRTGGLSKYEDYPPDPLHTALGLAGLSMMKIDDLSDVFVPLVITKKAYDHLITLHDSWGESR
;
A
#
# COMPACT_ATOMS: atom_id res chain seq x y z
N MET A 1 -12.81 8.58 10.24
CA MET A 1 -13.42 7.47 9.48
C MET A 1 -14.87 7.81 9.13
N ASN A 2 -15.27 7.64 7.86
CA ASN A 2 -16.62 7.93 7.37
C ASN A 2 -17.56 6.74 7.66
N VAL A 3 -18.31 6.81 8.75
CA VAL A 3 -19.34 5.82 9.13
C VAL A 3 -20.74 6.34 8.83
N LYS A 4 -21.69 5.45 8.53
CA LYS A 4 -23.07 5.81 8.13
C LYS A 4 -23.74 6.78 9.14
N ASN A 5 -23.54 6.57 10.44
CA ASN A 5 -24.21 7.30 11.52
C ASN A 5 -23.58 8.66 11.89
N LYS A 6 -22.56 9.14 11.16
CA LYS A 6 -21.91 10.46 11.39
C LYS A 6 -22.14 11.49 10.27
N ARG A 7 -23.07 11.21 9.36
CA ARG A 7 -23.44 12.13 8.26
C ARG A 7 -23.88 13.49 8.85
N GLY A 8 -23.27 14.59 8.39
CA GLY A 8 -23.57 15.95 8.86
C GLY A 8 -22.88 16.40 10.16
N LYS A 9 -22.09 15.55 10.84
CA LYS A 9 -21.37 15.90 12.10
C LYS A 9 -19.87 16.16 11.89
N ASN A 10 -19.50 16.75 10.74
CA ASN A 10 -18.12 17.10 10.42
C ASN A 10 -17.88 18.58 10.71
N SER A 11 -16.81 18.90 11.44
CA SER A 11 -16.29 20.26 11.57
C SER A 11 -15.32 20.56 10.41
N PRO A 12 -15.04 21.84 10.09
CA PRO A 12 -14.04 22.20 9.07
C PRO A 12 -12.65 21.58 9.33
N TYR A 13 -12.31 21.34 10.61
CA TYR A 13 -11.05 20.72 11.04
C TYR A 13 -11.09 19.19 11.19
N LYS A 14 -12.10 18.51 10.62
CA LYS A 14 -12.31 17.06 10.77
C LYS A 14 -12.54 16.38 9.43
N TRP A 15 -11.44 16.07 8.76
CA TRP A 15 -11.41 15.42 7.46
C TRP A 15 -10.98 13.95 7.54
N GLY A 16 -11.10 13.25 6.42
CA GLY A 16 -10.44 11.96 6.21
C GLY A 16 -9.00 12.17 5.72
N HIS A 17 -8.12 11.22 6.06
CA HIS A 17 -6.78 11.10 5.51
C HIS A 17 -6.70 9.76 4.77
N ILE A 18 -6.10 9.71 3.59
CA ILE A 18 -6.13 8.51 2.73
C ILE A 18 -5.47 7.31 3.41
N THR A 19 -4.25 7.45 3.92
CA THR A 19 -3.54 6.40 4.68
C THR A 19 -4.33 5.90 5.88
N ASN A 20 -4.85 6.79 6.74
CA ASN A 20 -5.67 6.39 7.88
C ASN A 20 -6.96 5.66 7.45
N THR A 21 -7.49 5.95 6.26
CA THR A 21 -8.66 5.25 5.70
C THR A 21 -8.29 3.84 5.27
N TYR A 22 -7.17 3.67 4.57
CA TYR A 22 -6.61 2.34 4.23
C TYR A 22 -6.33 1.50 5.48
N SER A 23 -5.53 2.01 6.42
CA SER A 23 -5.20 1.29 7.66
C SER A 23 -6.43 0.96 8.50
N SER A 24 -7.43 1.84 8.54
CA SER A 24 -8.70 1.57 9.23
C SER A 24 -9.47 0.39 8.61
N LEU A 25 -9.52 0.31 7.27
CA LEU A 25 -10.20 -0.79 6.58
C LEU A 25 -9.44 -2.11 6.78
N VAL A 26 -8.11 -2.09 6.71
CA VAL A 26 -7.26 -3.25 7.03
C VAL A 26 -7.48 -3.74 8.46
N ILE A 27 -7.49 -2.85 9.45
CA ILE A 27 -7.75 -3.23 10.86
C ILE A 27 -9.15 -3.86 11.00
N LEU A 28 -10.17 -3.32 10.35
CA LEU A 28 -11.51 -3.91 10.37
C LEU A 28 -11.54 -5.33 9.78
N LEU A 29 -10.86 -5.56 8.65
CA LEU A 29 -10.73 -6.89 8.04
C LEU A 29 -9.94 -7.88 8.91
N LEU A 30 -8.83 -7.45 9.51
CA LEU A 30 -8.03 -8.26 10.43
C LEU A 30 -8.82 -8.67 11.68
N LEU A 31 -9.79 -7.85 12.11
CA LEU A 31 -10.71 -8.13 13.21
C LEU A 31 -11.98 -8.90 12.77
N GLY A 32 -12.13 -9.23 11.49
CA GLY A 32 -13.29 -9.98 10.96
C GLY A 32 -14.58 -9.17 10.81
N ASP A 33 -14.52 -7.82 10.80
CA ASP A 33 -15.69 -6.97 10.53
C ASP A 33 -16.18 -7.16 9.08
N ASP A 34 -17.48 -6.99 8.86
CA ASP A 34 -18.16 -7.15 7.56
C ASP A 34 -18.13 -5.89 6.68
N LEU A 35 -17.56 -4.80 7.20
CA LEU A 35 -17.57 -3.45 6.63
C LEU A 35 -18.97 -2.87 6.38
N SER A 36 -20.04 -3.45 6.95
CA SER A 36 -21.43 -3.01 6.76
C SER A 36 -21.69 -1.60 7.29
N ARG A 37 -20.96 -1.19 8.33
CA ARG A 37 -21.05 0.13 8.99
C ARG A 37 -20.24 1.22 8.26
N VAL A 38 -19.33 0.81 7.38
CA VAL A 38 -18.49 1.71 6.56
C VAL A 38 -19.36 2.41 5.52
N ASN A 39 -19.18 3.73 5.38
CA ASN A 39 -19.87 4.48 4.34
C ASN A 39 -19.07 4.43 3.02
N LYS A 40 -19.10 3.27 2.35
CA LYS A 40 -18.34 2.98 1.12
C LYS A 40 -18.47 4.10 0.08
N LYS A 41 -19.72 4.48 -0.28
CA LYS A 41 -20.04 5.60 -1.20
C LYS A 41 -19.41 6.95 -0.82
N SER A 42 -19.20 7.21 0.48
CA SER A 42 -18.51 8.42 0.93
C SER A 42 -16.99 8.32 0.82
N ILE A 43 -16.42 7.13 0.95
CA ILE A 43 -14.99 6.89 0.76
C ILE A 43 -14.65 6.94 -0.73
N THR A 44 -15.40 6.26 -1.61
CA THR A 44 -15.25 6.33 -3.07
C THR A 44 -15.26 7.78 -3.58
N ARG A 45 -16.23 8.60 -3.11
CA ARG A 45 -16.31 10.03 -3.42
C ARG A 45 -15.11 10.82 -2.89
N SER A 46 -14.55 10.40 -1.75
CA SER A 46 -13.34 11.02 -1.20
C SER A 46 -12.13 10.72 -2.09
N MET A 47 -11.96 9.48 -2.57
CA MET A 47 -10.85 9.13 -3.48
C MET A 47 -10.83 10.04 -4.71
N ARG A 48 -11.99 10.24 -5.36
CA ARG A 48 -12.11 11.12 -6.53
C ARG A 48 -11.76 12.57 -6.23
N ALA A 49 -11.95 13.02 -5.00
CA ALA A 49 -11.63 14.37 -4.57
C ALA A 49 -10.17 14.52 -4.09
N LEU A 50 -9.42 13.43 -3.96
CA LEU A 50 -8.01 13.40 -3.58
C LEU A 50 -7.08 13.15 -4.77
N GLN A 51 -7.57 12.61 -5.88
CA GLN A 51 -6.79 12.47 -7.11
C GLN A 51 -6.52 13.84 -7.75
N ASN A 52 -5.29 14.05 -8.16
CA ASN A 52 -4.82 15.27 -8.82
C ASN A 52 -4.83 15.12 -10.35
N ASP A 53 -4.63 16.22 -11.07
CA ASP A 53 -4.70 16.23 -12.53
C ASP A 53 -3.63 15.38 -13.23
N ASP A 54 -2.47 15.23 -12.61
CA ASP A 54 -1.35 14.38 -13.07
C ASP A 54 -1.55 12.88 -12.75
N GLY A 55 -2.66 12.52 -12.09
CA GLY A 55 -2.99 11.16 -11.67
C GLY A 55 -2.48 10.73 -10.30
N SER A 56 -1.67 11.57 -9.64
CA SER A 56 -1.23 11.37 -8.27
C SER A 56 -2.37 11.56 -7.26
N PHE A 57 -2.13 11.31 -5.97
CA PHE A 57 -3.13 11.48 -4.91
C PHE A 57 -2.60 12.32 -3.75
N THR A 58 -3.38 13.32 -3.34
CA THR A 58 -3.12 14.15 -2.16
C THR A 58 -3.68 13.49 -0.90
N ALA A 59 -3.00 13.63 0.25
CA ALA A 59 -3.38 12.93 1.49
C ALA A 59 -4.75 13.37 2.05
N THR A 60 -5.10 14.65 1.89
CA THR A 60 -6.35 15.27 2.38
C THR A 60 -6.88 16.34 1.41
N ARG A 61 -8.18 16.66 1.45
CA ARG A 61 -8.83 17.55 0.45
C ARG A 61 -8.49 19.04 0.62
N LEU A 62 -8.00 19.47 1.78
CA LEU A 62 -7.79 20.91 2.05
C LEU A 62 -6.46 21.46 1.50
N GLY A 63 -5.69 20.63 0.78
CA GLY A 63 -4.36 20.99 0.30
C GLY A 63 -3.34 21.03 1.44
N GLY A 64 -2.14 21.54 1.14
CA GLY A 64 -1.05 21.65 2.13
C GLY A 64 -0.39 20.32 2.52
N THR A 65 -0.80 19.20 1.92
CA THR A 65 -0.08 17.92 1.98
C THR A 65 0.58 17.64 0.63
N GLU A 66 1.64 16.86 0.68
CA GLU A 66 2.34 16.31 -0.48
C GLU A 66 1.46 15.35 -1.31
N SER A 67 1.97 14.99 -2.48
CA SER A 67 1.39 13.98 -3.36
C SER A 67 2.51 13.10 -3.92
N ASP A 68 2.40 11.78 -3.72
CA ASP A 68 3.38 10.80 -4.20
C ASP A 68 2.82 9.36 -4.25
N MET A 69 3.67 8.42 -4.63
CA MET A 69 3.36 7.00 -4.81
C MET A 69 2.73 6.33 -3.57
N ARG A 70 2.97 6.83 -2.34
CA ARG A 70 2.36 6.27 -1.12
C ARG A 70 0.84 6.41 -1.12
N PHE A 71 0.35 7.54 -1.63
CA PHE A 71 -1.09 7.82 -1.67
C PHE A 71 -1.78 7.16 -2.87
N VAL A 72 -1.06 6.95 -3.98
CA VAL A 72 -1.48 6.08 -5.09
C VAL A 72 -1.75 4.66 -4.57
N PHE A 73 -0.81 4.08 -3.81
CA PHE A 73 -1.00 2.78 -3.16
C PHE A 73 -2.19 2.75 -2.21
N CYS A 74 -2.33 3.77 -1.34
CA CYS A 74 -3.49 3.85 -0.45
C CYS A 74 -4.82 3.90 -1.23
N ALA A 75 -4.89 4.64 -2.35
CA ALA A 75 -6.08 4.71 -3.19
C ALA A 75 -6.41 3.35 -3.81
N ALA A 76 -5.41 2.67 -4.39
CA ALA A 76 -5.56 1.34 -4.98
C ALA A 76 -6.04 0.30 -3.96
N CYS A 77 -5.44 0.26 -2.76
CA CYS A 77 -5.89 -0.64 -1.69
C CYS A 77 -7.32 -0.34 -1.22
N ILE A 78 -7.70 0.94 -1.09
CA ILE A 78 -9.06 1.32 -0.69
C ILE A 78 -10.07 0.90 -1.76
N SER A 79 -9.82 1.18 -3.04
CA SER A 79 -10.72 0.79 -4.13
C SER A 79 -10.84 -0.72 -4.29
N PHE A 80 -9.75 -1.47 -4.12
CA PHE A 80 -9.79 -2.93 -4.07
C PHE A 80 -10.61 -3.43 -2.88
N ILE A 81 -10.33 -2.99 -1.65
CA ILE A 81 -11.07 -3.44 -0.44
C ILE A 81 -12.57 -3.15 -0.55
N LEU A 82 -12.95 -1.99 -1.11
CA LEU A 82 -14.36 -1.63 -1.28
C LEU A 82 -15.04 -2.29 -2.50
N ASN A 83 -14.29 -2.99 -3.35
CA ASN A 83 -14.70 -3.47 -4.67
C ASN A 83 -15.39 -2.37 -5.50
N ASP A 84 -14.77 -1.18 -5.52
CA ASP A 84 -15.30 0.03 -6.14
C ASP A 84 -14.16 0.97 -6.60
N TRP A 85 -13.85 0.88 -7.90
CA TRP A 85 -12.87 1.73 -8.57
C TRP A 85 -13.47 3.02 -9.16
N SER A 86 -14.79 3.25 -9.04
CA SER A 86 -15.43 4.45 -9.62
C SER A 86 -14.95 5.77 -8.99
N GLY A 87 -14.21 5.69 -7.88
CA GLY A 87 -13.55 6.81 -7.22
C GLY A 87 -12.17 7.18 -7.80
N VAL A 88 -11.64 6.43 -8.76
CA VAL A 88 -10.28 6.58 -9.30
C VAL A 88 -10.31 6.64 -10.83
N ASP A 89 -9.68 7.66 -11.41
CA ASP A 89 -9.26 7.64 -12.81
C ASP A 89 -8.03 6.73 -12.92
N ILE A 90 -8.28 5.47 -13.29
CA ILE A 90 -7.23 4.44 -13.42
C ILE A 90 -6.22 4.82 -14.50
N ASN A 91 -6.64 5.46 -15.58
CA ASN A 91 -5.75 5.80 -16.70
C ASN A 91 -4.73 6.86 -16.27
N LYS A 92 -5.19 7.94 -15.62
CA LYS A 92 -4.29 8.94 -15.02
C LYS A 92 -3.39 8.33 -13.95
N MET A 93 -3.92 7.45 -13.11
CA MET A 93 -3.12 6.75 -12.08
C MET A 93 -1.98 5.92 -12.71
N ILE A 94 -2.25 5.20 -13.80
CA ILE A 94 -1.24 4.45 -14.56
C ILE A 94 -0.22 5.39 -15.22
N GLU A 95 -0.67 6.50 -15.80
CA GLU A 95 0.20 7.52 -16.39
C GLU A 95 1.18 8.09 -15.34
N TYR A 96 0.68 8.46 -14.15
CA TYR A 96 1.52 8.88 -13.03
C TYR A 96 2.56 7.82 -12.63
N ILE A 97 2.14 6.55 -12.50
CA ILE A 97 3.03 5.44 -12.18
C ILE A 97 4.14 5.29 -13.23
N ARG A 98 3.80 5.40 -14.51
CA ARG A 98 4.76 5.33 -15.62
C ARG A 98 5.74 6.50 -15.61
N ASN A 99 5.27 7.71 -15.29
CA ASN A 99 6.11 8.91 -15.17
C ASN A 99 7.06 8.86 -13.96
N CYS A 100 6.81 8.00 -12.97
CA CYS A 100 7.70 7.77 -11.83
C CYS A 100 8.81 6.73 -12.09
N VAL A 101 8.93 6.17 -13.30
CA VAL A 101 10.04 5.27 -13.66
C VAL A 101 11.33 6.07 -13.81
N SER A 102 12.34 5.70 -13.02
CA SER A 102 13.68 6.30 -13.06
C SER A 102 14.58 5.67 -14.13
N TYR A 103 15.77 6.22 -14.34
CA TYR A 103 16.80 5.62 -15.20
C TYR A 103 17.19 4.19 -14.75
N GLU A 104 17.05 3.87 -13.46
CA GLU A 104 17.31 2.53 -12.89
C GLU A 104 16.22 1.49 -13.27
N GLN A 105 15.20 1.88 -14.05
CA GLN A 105 14.05 1.05 -14.47
C GLN A 105 13.07 0.66 -13.33
N ALA A 106 13.37 1.11 -12.11
CA ALA A 106 12.52 1.03 -10.93
C ALA A 106 11.90 2.40 -10.59
N PHE A 107 10.93 2.44 -9.67
CA PHE A 107 10.06 3.60 -9.46
C PHE A 107 10.53 4.48 -8.29
N GLY A 108 10.50 5.80 -8.49
CA GLY A 108 10.67 6.82 -7.45
C GLY A 108 9.34 7.25 -6.80
N GLN A 109 9.40 8.19 -5.84
CA GLN A 109 8.19 8.71 -5.18
C GLN A 109 7.33 9.60 -6.10
N THR A 110 8.00 10.47 -6.86
CA THR A 110 7.41 11.37 -7.85
C THR A 110 8.22 11.29 -9.15
N PRO A 111 7.71 11.81 -10.28
CA PRO A 111 8.46 11.87 -11.52
C PRO A 111 9.84 12.52 -11.34
N GLY A 112 10.87 11.91 -11.92
CA GLY A 112 12.27 12.36 -11.81
C GLY A 112 13.02 11.98 -10.54
N CYS A 113 12.40 11.30 -9.56
CA CYS A 113 13.11 10.86 -8.34
C CYS A 113 13.97 9.60 -8.53
N GLU A 114 14.94 9.44 -7.63
CA GLU A 114 15.70 8.21 -7.38
C GLU A 114 14.77 7.00 -7.15
N ALA A 115 15.12 5.81 -7.67
CA ALA A 115 14.32 4.62 -7.42
C ALA A 115 14.37 4.21 -5.94
N HIS A 116 13.21 3.86 -5.39
CA HIS A 116 13.08 3.50 -3.99
C HIS A 116 12.24 2.23 -3.83
N SER A 117 12.71 1.27 -3.03
CA SER A 117 12.05 -0.04 -2.88
C SER A 117 10.61 0.10 -2.36
N GLY A 118 10.36 1.06 -1.47
CA GLY A 118 9.01 1.38 -0.99
C GLY A 118 8.08 1.97 -2.07
N SER A 119 8.59 2.84 -2.94
CA SER A 119 7.80 3.42 -4.05
C SER A 119 7.59 2.40 -5.17
N THR A 120 8.59 1.58 -5.43
CA THR A 120 8.52 0.43 -6.34
C THR A 120 7.46 -0.58 -5.88
N PHE A 121 7.43 -0.91 -4.58
CA PHE A 121 6.34 -1.71 -4.01
C PHE A 121 4.98 -1.04 -4.22
N CYS A 122 4.85 0.23 -3.87
CA CYS A 122 3.59 0.98 -4.00
C CYS A 122 3.08 0.99 -5.46
N ALA A 123 3.96 1.22 -6.44
CA ALA A 123 3.64 1.19 -7.86
C ALA A 123 3.19 -0.22 -8.32
N LEU A 124 3.98 -1.26 -8.01
CA LEU A 124 3.70 -2.64 -8.40
C LEU A 124 2.40 -3.16 -7.78
N ALA A 125 2.17 -2.92 -6.50
CA ALA A 125 0.94 -3.31 -5.83
C ALA A 125 -0.28 -2.56 -6.38
N SER A 126 -0.15 -1.27 -6.73
CA SER A 126 -1.24 -0.50 -7.34
C SER A 126 -1.62 -1.04 -8.73
N LEU A 127 -0.64 -1.39 -9.57
CA LEU A 127 -0.86 -2.02 -10.87
C LEU A 127 -1.43 -3.43 -10.73
N TYR A 128 -0.99 -4.21 -9.73
CA TYR A 128 -1.55 -5.54 -9.45
C TYR A 128 -3.02 -5.46 -9.02
N LEU A 129 -3.33 -4.64 -8.02
CA LEU A 129 -4.69 -4.50 -7.46
C LEU A 129 -5.69 -3.94 -8.49
N SER A 130 -5.24 -3.06 -9.39
CA SER A 130 -6.06 -2.54 -10.49
C SER A 130 -6.13 -3.45 -11.73
N ALA A 131 -5.44 -4.60 -11.72
CA ALA A 131 -5.31 -5.53 -12.84
C ALA A 131 -4.61 -4.97 -14.11
N ASN A 132 -3.64 -4.06 -13.94
CA ASN A 132 -2.88 -3.38 -15.00
C ASN A 132 -1.36 -3.73 -15.00
N MET A 133 -0.99 -4.97 -14.64
CA MET A 133 0.42 -5.42 -14.61
C MET A 133 1.06 -5.63 -16.00
N ASP A 134 0.25 -5.59 -17.05
CA ASP A 134 0.66 -5.53 -18.45
C ASP A 134 1.34 -4.19 -18.80
N GLN A 135 1.01 -3.10 -18.09
CA GLN A 135 1.53 -1.75 -18.32
C GLN A 135 3.04 -1.59 -18.06
N ILE A 136 3.70 -2.61 -17.50
CA ILE A 136 5.16 -2.69 -17.36
C ILE A 136 5.72 -3.55 -18.51
N PRO A 137 6.45 -2.96 -19.47
CA PRO A 137 7.00 -3.70 -20.61
C PRO A 137 8.01 -4.77 -20.19
N GLN A 138 8.14 -5.85 -20.97
CA GLN A 138 9.07 -6.95 -20.64
C GLN A 138 10.55 -6.54 -20.47
N PRO A 139 11.12 -5.62 -21.29
CA PRO A 139 12.49 -5.12 -21.06
C PRO A 139 12.65 -4.40 -19.71
N GLN A 140 11.61 -3.68 -19.27
CA GLN A 140 11.58 -3.06 -17.95
C GLN A 140 11.46 -4.11 -16.85
N LYS A 141 10.58 -5.12 -17.00
CA LYS A 141 10.43 -6.24 -16.05
C LYS A 141 11.76 -6.94 -15.76
N ALA A 142 12.53 -7.29 -16.80
CA ALA A 142 13.85 -7.90 -16.63
C ALA A 142 14.84 -6.99 -15.87
N SER A 143 14.83 -5.69 -16.19
CA SER A 143 15.69 -4.69 -15.53
C SER A 143 15.29 -4.45 -14.07
N LEU A 144 13.98 -4.42 -13.79
CA LEU A 144 13.39 -4.27 -12.47
C LEU A 144 13.67 -5.47 -11.56
N ILE A 145 13.54 -6.70 -12.08
CA ILE A 145 13.93 -7.91 -11.36
C ILE A 145 15.42 -7.84 -10.99
N ARG A 146 16.30 -7.46 -11.93
CA ARG A 146 17.72 -7.27 -11.64
C ARG A 146 17.98 -6.16 -10.61
N TRP A 147 17.25 -5.05 -10.67
CA TRP A 147 17.36 -3.96 -9.70
C TRP A 147 16.96 -4.39 -8.29
N LEU A 148 15.87 -5.15 -8.16
CA LEU A 148 15.36 -5.71 -6.91
C LEU A 148 16.31 -6.76 -6.31
N VAL A 149 16.80 -7.71 -7.12
CA VAL A 149 17.80 -8.71 -6.69
C VAL A 149 19.08 -8.03 -6.22
N ASN A 150 19.53 -6.96 -6.89
CA ASN A 150 20.68 -6.17 -6.47
C ASN A 150 20.45 -5.33 -5.19
N LYS A 151 19.26 -5.36 -4.57
CA LYS A 151 19.07 -4.83 -3.21
C LYS A 151 19.43 -5.83 -2.13
N VAL A 152 19.47 -7.12 -2.48
CA VAL A 152 19.84 -8.22 -1.57
C VAL A 152 21.35 -8.19 -1.30
N ASN A 153 21.68 -8.25 -0.02
CA ASN A 153 23.02 -8.42 0.56
C ASN A 153 22.83 -9.40 1.74
N PHE A 154 23.38 -9.13 2.93
CA PHE A 154 22.95 -9.80 4.18
C PHE A 154 21.53 -9.40 4.64
N GLY A 155 20.92 -8.42 3.97
CA GLY A 155 19.54 -7.98 4.09
C GLY A 155 19.10 -7.33 2.79
N PHE A 156 18.19 -6.36 2.81
CA PHE A 156 17.73 -5.60 1.65
C PHE A 156 17.90 -4.09 1.88
N SER A 157 18.33 -3.38 0.84
CA SER A 157 18.43 -1.92 0.86
C SER A 157 17.23 -1.24 0.19
N GLY A 158 16.81 -0.09 0.73
CA GLY A 158 15.74 0.72 0.14
C GLY A 158 16.15 1.42 -1.17
N ARG A 159 17.46 1.57 -1.41
CA ARG A 159 18.07 2.32 -2.52
C ARG A 159 19.48 1.82 -2.81
N THR A 160 19.96 2.09 -4.02
CA THR A 160 21.34 1.81 -4.44
C THR A 160 22.35 2.55 -3.53
N ASN A 161 23.42 1.87 -3.12
CA ASN A 161 24.47 2.41 -2.21
C ASN A 161 23.95 2.95 -0.86
N LYS A 162 22.82 2.45 -0.35
CA LYS A 162 22.36 2.70 1.03
C LYS A 162 22.48 1.43 1.88
N PRO A 163 22.68 1.56 3.21
CA PRO A 163 22.69 0.41 4.11
C PRO A 163 21.34 -0.34 4.06
N VAL A 164 21.39 -1.64 4.37
CA VAL A 164 20.19 -2.48 4.49
C VAL A 164 19.33 -2.04 5.67
N ASP A 165 18.03 -2.32 5.64
CA ASP A 165 17.08 -1.86 6.67
C ASP A 165 15.96 -2.90 6.82
N THR A 166 15.68 -3.31 8.05
CA THR A 166 14.74 -4.40 8.39
C THR A 166 13.32 -4.20 7.86
N CYS A 167 12.84 -2.98 7.59
CA CYS A 167 11.54 -2.80 6.93
C CYS A 167 11.53 -3.31 5.48
N TYR A 168 12.71 -3.56 4.90
CA TYR A 168 12.92 -4.29 3.67
C TYR A 168 13.41 -5.74 3.89
N SER A 169 13.87 -6.13 5.09
CA SER A 169 14.90 -7.18 5.24
C SER A 169 14.74 -8.25 6.30
N PHE A 170 13.85 -8.07 7.28
CA PHE A 170 13.59 -8.97 8.43
C PHE A 170 14.80 -9.72 9.07
N TRP A 171 15.21 -9.26 10.25
CA TRP A 171 15.52 -10.05 11.47
C TRP A 171 16.45 -9.21 12.35
N THR A 172 15.93 -8.68 13.45
CA THR A 172 16.72 -8.15 14.56
C THR A 172 15.95 -8.40 15.86
N GLY A 173 16.45 -9.27 16.74
CA GLY A 173 15.80 -9.59 18.00
C GLY A 173 16.29 -8.70 19.13
N TYR A 174 15.49 -7.73 19.57
CA TYR A 174 15.81 -6.89 20.73
C TYR A 174 15.26 -7.51 22.04
N ARG A 175 15.88 -7.21 23.19
CA ARG A 175 15.55 -7.82 24.50
C ARG A 175 14.09 -7.65 24.97
N THR A 176 13.32 -6.74 24.38
CA THR A 176 11.90 -6.51 24.69
C THR A 176 10.92 -7.13 23.68
N GLY A 177 11.42 -7.86 22.68
CA GLY A 177 10.64 -8.33 21.54
C GLY A 177 10.36 -7.25 20.49
N GLY A 178 9.91 -7.69 19.31
CA GLY A 178 9.75 -6.84 18.12
C GLY A 178 11.03 -6.79 17.26
N LEU A 179 10.90 -6.20 16.07
CA LEU A 179 11.99 -6.02 15.09
C LEU A 179 12.29 -4.53 14.90
N SER A 180 13.54 -4.21 14.63
CA SER A 180 14.09 -2.85 14.52
C SER A 180 14.82 -2.62 13.21
N LYS A 181 15.02 -1.36 12.81
CA LYS A 181 15.64 -0.99 11.53
C LYS A 181 17.02 -1.61 11.24
N TYR A 182 17.86 -1.71 12.27
CA TYR A 182 19.22 -2.24 12.23
C TYR A 182 19.50 -3.05 13.50
N GLU A 183 20.55 -3.85 13.50
CA GLU A 183 21.06 -4.49 14.72
C GLU A 183 21.36 -3.42 15.80
N ASP A 184 21.10 -3.75 17.06
CA ASP A 184 21.18 -2.86 18.24
C ASP A 184 20.30 -1.58 18.24
N TYR A 185 19.39 -1.40 17.27
CA TYR A 185 18.39 -0.32 17.33
C TYR A 185 17.13 -0.75 18.09
N PRO A 186 16.40 0.18 18.75
CA PRO A 186 15.11 -0.10 19.35
C PRO A 186 14.08 -0.60 18.33
N PRO A 187 13.25 -1.61 18.66
CA PRO A 187 12.20 -2.12 17.78
C PRO A 187 11.00 -1.18 17.74
N ASP A 188 10.25 -1.23 16.64
CA ASP A 188 9.00 -0.47 16.50
C ASP A 188 7.93 -1.27 15.73
N PRO A 189 6.65 -0.87 15.82
CA PRO A 189 5.55 -1.61 15.20
C PRO A 189 5.64 -1.71 13.67
N LEU A 190 6.27 -0.75 12.98
CA LEU A 190 6.38 -0.75 11.52
C LEU A 190 7.39 -1.79 11.06
N HIS A 191 8.61 -1.76 11.61
CA HIS A 191 9.65 -2.73 11.28
C HIS A 191 9.28 -4.13 11.77
N THR A 192 8.57 -4.25 12.91
CA THR A 192 8.00 -5.51 13.38
C THR A 192 6.97 -6.07 12.40
N ALA A 193 5.98 -5.27 11.97
CA ALA A 193 4.94 -5.75 11.06
C ALA A 193 5.48 -6.12 9.68
N LEU A 194 6.37 -5.29 9.10
CA LEU A 194 6.95 -5.57 7.78
C LEU A 194 7.96 -6.72 7.83
N GLY A 195 8.72 -6.84 8.91
CA GLY A 195 9.64 -7.96 9.09
C GLY A 195 8.91 -9.30 9.26
N LEU A 196 7.84 -9.36 10.06
CA LEU A 196 6.97 -10.53 10.16
C LEU A 196 6.25 -10.85 8.84
N ALA A 197 5.87 -9.82 8.07
CA ALA A 197 5.24 -10.02 6.76
C ALA A 197 6.20 -10.65 5.75
N GLY A 198 7.47 -10.24 5.76
CA GLY A 198 8.53 -10.87 4.96
C GLY A 198 8.84 -12.31 5.41
N LEU A 199 8.85 -12.58 6.71
CA LEU A 199 9.12 -13.92 7.27
C LEU A 199 8.17 -14.99 6.70
N SER A 200 6.87 -14.65 6.71
CA SER A 200 5.80 -15.40 6.07
C SER A 200 6.06 -15.66 4.58
N MET A 201 6.58 -14.67 3.84
CA MET A 201 6.93 -14.83 2.42
C MET A 201 8.09 -15.81 2.18
N MET A 202 9.08 -15.87 3.10
CA MET A 202 10.18 -16.84 3.03
C MET A 202 9.83 -18.22 3.60
N LYS A 203 8.61 -18.42 4.14
CA LYS A 203 8.15 -19.67 4.76
C LYS A 203 9.05 -20.12 5.92
N ILE A 204 9.50 -19.15 6.71
CA ILE A 204 10.24 -19.38 7.95
C ILE A 204 9.23 -19.39 9.12
N ASP A 205 9.35 -20.41 9.98
CA ASP A 205 8.47 -20.71 11.10
C ASP A 205 6.98 -20.94 10.71
N ASP A 206 6.14 -21.25 11.70
CA ASP A 206 4.69 -21.47 11.54
C ASP A 206 3.90 -20.16 11.31
N LEU A 207 4.49 -19.19 10.61
CA LEU A 207 3.89 -17.88 10.38
C LEU A 207 2.82 -17.95 9.27
N SER A 208 1.70 -17.28 9.52
CA SER A 208 0.57 -17.24 8.58
C SER A 208 0.95 -16.55 7.26
N ASP A 209 0.58 -17.14 6.13
CA ASP A 209 0.72 -16.56 4.79
C ASP A 209 0.22 -15.10 4.70
N VAL A 210 0.86 -14.31 3.84
CA VAL A 210 0.56 -12.89 3.60
C VAL A 210 0.12 -12.67 2.16
N PHE A 211 -0.99 -11.97 1.96
CA PHE A 211 -1.36 -11.40 0.67
C PHE A 211 -0.64 -10.07 0.47
N VAL A 212 0.55 -10.18 -0.13
CA VAL A 212 1.55 -9.12 -0.29
C VAL A 212 0.96 -7.81 -0.87
N PRO A 213 0.11 -7.80 -1.91
CA PRO A 213 -0.38 -6.54 -2.52
C PRO A 213 -1.21 -5.65 -1.59
N LEU A 214 -1.84 -6.18 -0.53
CA LEU A 214 -2.56 -5.37 0.48
C LEU A 214 -1.82 -5.25 1.82
N VAL A 215 -0.71 -5.98 2.00
CA VAL A 215 0.01 -6.09 3.28
C VAL A 215 -0.88 -6.61 4.42
N ILE A 216 -1.64 -7.69 4.15
CA ILE A 216 -2.53 -8.36 5.11
C ILE A 216 -2.29 -9.87 5.12
N THR A 217 -2.70 -10.56 6.20
CA THR A 217 -2.66 -12.03 6.22
C THR A 217 -3.60 -12.62 5.17
N LYS A 218 -3.24 -13.80 4.63
CA LYS A 218 -4.03 -14.56 3.68
C LYS A 218 -5.44 -14.85 4.22
N LYS A 219 -5.57 -15.16 5.51
CA LYS A 219 -6.87 -15.28 6.21
C LYS A 219 -7.74 -14.02 6.09
N ALA A 220 -7.17 -12.82 6.27
CA ALA A 220 -7.93 -11.57 6.14
C ALA A 220 -8.24 -11.22 4.68
N TYR A 221 -7.40 -11.64 3.74
CA TYR A 221 -7.70 -11.58 2.31
C TYR A 221 -8.84 -12.53 1.92
N ASP A 222 -8.84 -13.78 2.40
CA ASP A 222 -9.89 -14.75 2.09
C ASP A 222 -11.25 -14.30 2.65
N HIS A 223 -11.27 -13.74 3.87
CA HIS A 223 -12.44 -13.04 4.42
C HIS A 223 -12.91 -11.89 3.52
N LEU A 224 -11.98 -11.07 3.02
CA LEU A 224 -12.31 -9.98 2.09
C LEU A 224 -12.94 -10.49 0.78
N ILE A 225 -12.47 -11.61 0.23
CA ILE A 225 -13.05 -12.21 -0.99
C ILE A 225 -14.47 -12.72 -0.71
N THR A 226 -14.69 -13.45 0.40
CA THR A 226 -16.05 -13.86 0.80
C THR A 226 -16.99 -12.67 0.98
N LEU A 227 -16.50 -11.55 1.52
CA LEU A 227 -17.27 -10.31 1.57
C LEU A 227 -17.58 -9.75 0.18
N HIS A 228 -16.62 -9.75 -0.76
CA HIS A 228 -16.85 -9.28 -2.14
C HIS A 228 -17.93 -10.09 -2.85
N ASP A 229 -17.90 -11.41 -2.72
CA ASP A 229 -18.90 -12.32 -3.30
C ASP A 229 -20.31 -12.00 -2.76
N SER A 230 -20.44 -11.88 -1.43
CA SER A 230 -21.72 -11.51 -0.77
C SER A 230 -22.28 -10.15 -1.22
N TRP A 231 -21.42 -9.22 -1.63
CA TRP A 231 -21.84 -7.90 -2.15
C TRP A 231 -22.23 -7.95 -3.63
N GLY A 232 -21.82 -9.00 -4.35
CA GLY A 232 -22.25 -9.31 -5.72
C GLY A 232 -23.66 -9.90 -5.75
N GLU A 233 -23.96 -10.83 -4.84
CA GLU A 233 -25.30 -11.44 -4.67
C GLU A 233 -26.37 -10.42 -4.22
N SER A 234 -25.95 -9.27 -3.71
CA SER A 234 -26.82 -8.20 -3.19
C SER A 234 -27.11 -7.06 -4.19
N ARG A 235 -26.88 -7.27 -5.50
CA ARG A 235 -27.07 -6.26 -6.57
C ARG A 235 -28.06 -6.70 -7.64
#